data_AF-A0A3L6LEG6-F1
#
_entry.id   AF-A0A3L6LEG6-F1
#
_cell.length_a   1.000
_cell.length_b   1.000
_cell.length_c   1.000
_cell.angle_alpha   90.00
_cell.angle_beta   90.00
_cell.angle_gamma   90.00
#
_symmetry.space_group_name_H-M   'P 1'
#
loop_
_entity.id
_entity.type
_entity.pdbx_description
1 polymer ?
#
loop_
_entity_poly.entity_id
_entity_poly.type
_entity_poly.pdbx_seq_one_letter_code
_entity_poly.pdbx_strand_id
1 'polypeptide(L)'
;MLGLCDRYLTTQITSAGLRAKLNKVAAMIKRTSEAGYFGEFLQTQCDGQTNNGMCVNITDITTTNGSVRTAIPWMQQLYDIAETLAKHEKAATLWKKAQHAIASKCSTVQRILYAEPIPEPEGTTVKGMEDKNKEVNRDQKELECEAIQKPAECKSNETCKWEGDETDGKNANLMKQMQKNREHKQNKTKILQNATTRQHKNAEMCQGQF
;
A
#
# COMPACT_ATOMS: atom_id res chain seq x y z
N MET A 1 -6.04 -45.14 15.08
CA MET A 1 -6.37 -44.68 13.72
C MET A 1 -6.17 -43.18 13.45
N LEU A 2 -5.61 -42.37 14.38
CA LEU A 2 -5.36 -40.94 14.10
C LEU A 2 -4.09 -40.67 13.28
N GLY A 3 -3.21 -41.66 13.11
CA GLY A 3 -1.95 -41.54 12.35
C GLY A 3 -2.11 -41.53 10.83
N LEU A 4 -3.31 -41.82 10.31
CA LEU A 4 -3.61 -41.86 8.87
C LEU A 4 -4.23 -40.55 8.35
N CYS A 5 -4.57 -39.62 9.24
CA CYS A 5 -5.06 -38.30 8.86
C CYS A 5 -3.89 -37.32 8.79
N ASP A 6 -3.73 -36.64 7.66
CA ASP A 6 -2.82 -35.50 7.59
C ASP A 6 -3.40 -34.34 8.42
N ARG A 7 -2.78 -34.11 9.58
CA ARG A 7 -3.15 -33.07 10.54
C ARG A 7 -2.23 -31.85 10.46
N TYR A 8 -1.21 -31.89 9.62
CA TYR A 8 -0.21 -30.81 9.50
C TYR A 8 -0.52 -29.86 8.34
N LEU A 9 -1.49 -30.21 7.50
CA LEU A 9 -1.92 -29.39 6.38
C LEU A 9 -2.65 -28.13 6.87
N THR A 10 -1.95 -27.00 6.83
CA THR A 10 -2.54 -25.68 7.11
C THR A 10 -3.51 -25.32 6.00
N THR A 11 -4.81 -25.41 6.31
CA THR A 11 -5.88 -25.03 5.38
C THR A 11 -6.54 -23.75 5.86
N GLN A 12 -6.64 -22.74 5.00
CA GLN A 12 -7.57 -21.64 5.27
C GLN A 12 -9.00 -22.18 5.19
N ILE A 13 -9.70 -22.13 6.32
CA ILE A 13 -11.10 -22.52 6.40
C ILE A 13 -11.93 -21.31 5.94
N THR A 14 -12.78 -21.54 4.94
CA THR A 14 -13.82 -20.60 4.52
C THR A 14 -15.19 -21.11 4.94
N SER A 15 -16.18 -20.22 5.05
CA SER A 15 -17.55 -20.60 5.42
C SER A 15 -18.13 -21.63 4.45
N ALA A 16 -17.91 -21.41 3.15
CA ALA A 16 -18.33 -22.31 2.08
C ALA A 16 -17.60 -23.66 2.14
N GLY A 17 -16.28 -23.64 2.35
CA GLY A 17 -15.46 -24.85 2.45
C GLY A 17 -15.86 -25.73 3.64
N LEU A 18 -16.13 -25.12 4.79
CA LEU A 18 -16.59 -25.82 5.98
C LEU A 18 -17.96 -26.46 5.75
N ARG A 19 -18.94 -25.70 5.22
CA ARG A 19 -20.28 -26.24 4.88
C ARG A 19 -20.21 -27.39 3.90
N ALA A 20 -19.37 -27.29 2.87
CA ALA A 20 -19.21 -28.36 1.89
C ALA A 20 -18.70 -29.65 2.53
N LYS A 21 -17.73 -29.56 3.46
CA LYS A 21 -17.22 -30.72 4.20
C LYS A 21 -18.29 -31.31 5.12
N LEU A 22 -19.04 -30.49 5.85
CA LEU A 22 -20.12 -30.96 6.72
C LEU A 22 -21.24 -31.65 5.92
N ASN A 23 -21.62 -31.08 4.77
CA ASN A 23 -22.61 -31.70 3.90
C ASN A 23 -22.13 -33.06 3.36
N LYS A 24 -20.84 -33.22 3.06
CA LYS A 24 -20.26 -34.51 2.68
C LYS A 24 -20.38 -35.53 3.82
N VAL A 25 -20.10 -35.12 5.06
CA VAL A 25 -20.28 -36.00 6.22
C VAL A 25 -21.75 -36.36 6.42
N ALA A 26 -22.64 -35.38 6.29
CA ALA A 26 -24.07 -35.61 6.38
C ALA A 26 -24.59 -36.60 5.33
N ALA A 27 -24.06 -36.53 4.11
CA ALA A 27 -24.41 -37.45 3.04
C ALA A 27 -23.91 -38.89 3.25
N MET A 28 -22.92 -39.10 4.14
CA MET A 28 -22.45 -40.43 4.51
C MET A 28 -23.36 -41.12 5.55
N ILE A 29 -24.34 -40.42 6.11
CA ILE A 29 -25.29 -41.01 7.05
C ILE A 29 -26.37 -41.76 6.26
N LYS A 30 -26.36 -43.08 6.38
CA LYS A 30 -27.41 -43.96 5.83
C LYS A 30 -28.66 -43.82 6.69
N ARG A 31 -29.81 -43.53 6.09
CA ARG A 31 -31.08 -43.37 6.82
C ARG A 31 -31.95 -44.59 6.61
N THR A 32 -32.54 -45.09 7.68
CA THR A 32 -33.52 -46.19 7.68
C THR A 32 -34.84 -45.71 8.29
N SER A 33 -35.87 -46.55 8.29
CA SER A 33 -37.13 -46.26 9.00
C SER A 33 -36.93 -46.03 10.50
N GLU A 34 -35.92 -46.65 11.10
CA GLU A 34 -35.71 -46.66 12.54
C GLU A 34 -34.69 -45.62 13.01
N ALA A 35 -33.57 -45.49 12.29
CA ALA A 35 -32.47 -44.61 12.68
C ALA A 35 -31.52 -44.26 11.52
N GLY A 36 -30.57 -43.37 11.81
CA GLY A 36 -29.49 -42.96 10.93
C GLY A 36 -28.19 -43.61 11.37
N TYR A 37 -27.38 -44.06 10.41
CA TYR A 37 -26.14 -44.76 10.68
C TYR A 37 -24.97 -44.10 9.95
N PHE A 38 -23.93 -43.75 10.70
CA PHE A 38 -22.65 -43.34 10.15
C PHE A 38 -21.67 -44.51 10.22
N GLY A 39 -21.23 -45.02 9.07
CA GLY A 39 -20.46 -46.27 8.96
C GLY A 39 -21.30 -47.43 8.45
N GLU A 40 -20.82 -48.65 8.66
CA GLU A 40 -21.49 -49.85 8.15
C GLU A 40 -22.35 -50.49 9.24
N PHE A 41 -23.67 -50.43 9.06
CA PHE A 41 -24.66 -51.13 9.87
C PHE A 41 -25.14 -52.36 9.12
N LEU A 42 -25.10 -53.53 9.76
CA LEU A 42 -25.47 -54.79 9.13
C LEU A 42 -26.83 -55.30 9.61
N GLN A 43 -27.03 -55.40 10.92
CA GLN A 43 -28.22 -56.08 11.47
C GLN A 43 -28.75 -55.48 12.78
N THR A 44 -28.08 -55.73 13.91
CA THR A 44 -28.71 -55.52 15.24
C THR A 44 -28.29 -54.21 15.90
N GLN A 45 -26.99 -53.93 15.94
CA GLN A 45 -26.44 -52.82 16.71
C GLN A 45 -25.07 -52.35 16.19
N CYS A 46 -24.59 -51.23 16.69
CA CYS A 46 -23.29 -50.68 16.34
C CYS A 46 -22.24 -50.96 17.44
N ASP A 47 -21.87 -52.23 17.62
CA ASP A 47 -20.93 -52.67 18.66
C ASP A 47 -19.55 -53.09 18.13
N GLY A 48 -19.34 -53.01 16.81
CA GLY A 48 -18.10 -53.40 16.16
C GLY A 48 -17.95 -54.90 15.94
N GLN A 49 -18.96 -55.72 16.26
CA GLN A 49 -18.93 -57.15 15.95
C GLN A 49 -19.14 -57.40 14.46
N THR A 50 -18.51 -58.47 13.96
CA THR A 50 -18.51 -58.83 12.53
C THR A 50 -19.91 -58.93 11.93
N ASN A 51 -20.90 -59.40 12.69
CA ASN A 51 -22.28 -59.59 12.20
C ASN A 51 -23.19 -58.38 12.42
N ASN A 52 -22.77 -57.41 13.23
CA ASN A 52 -23.60 -56.28 13.66
C ASN A 52 -23.21 -54.98 12.93
N GLY A 53 -21.89 -54.76 12.76
CA GLY A 53 -21.34 -53.62 12.02
C GLY A 53 -20.50 -52.68 12.89
N MET A 54 -19.72 -51.83 12.22
CA MET A 54 -18.92 -50.77 12.84
C MET A 54 -19.50 -49.43 12.39
N CYS A 55 -20.36 -48.88 13.24
CA CYS A 55 -21.15 -47.69 12.93
C CYS A 55 -21.40 -46.83 14.18
N VAL A 56 -22.02 -45.67 13.96
CA VAL A 56 -22.64 -44.85 15.00
C VAL A 56 -24.13 -44.79 14.70
N ASN A 57 -24.96 -45.21 15.65
CA ASN A 57 -26.43 -45.10 15.58
C ASN A 57 -26.87 -43.71 16.05
N ILE A 58 -27.67 -43.03 15.24
CA ILE A 58 -28.27 -41.73 15.49
C ILE A 58 -29.79 -41.88 15.40
N THR A 59 -30.44 -42.15 16.53
CA THR A 59 -31.87 -42.47 16.64
C THR A 59 -32.79 -41.35 16.19
N ASP A 60 -32.36 -40.10 16.33
CA ASP A 60 -33.17 -38.92 16.01
C ASP A 60 -33.27 -38.63 14.51
N ILE A 61 -32.63 -39.46 13.68
CA ILE A 61 -32.60 -39.33 12.22
C ILE A 61 -33.23 -40.57 11.61
N THR A 62 -34.34 -40.43 10.89
CA THR A 62 -34.98 -41.54 10.15
C THR A 62 -35.17 -41.17 8.67
N THR A 63 -35.70 -42.06 7.84
CA THR A 63 -36.02 -41.77 6.43
C THR A 63 -36.89 -40.53 6.24
N THR A 64 -37.78 -40.23 7.20
CA THR A 64 -38.75 -39.14 7.10
C THR A 64 -38.49 -37.99 8.08
N ASN A 65 -37.77 -38.23 9.18
CA ASN A 65 -37.63 -37.26 10.27
C ASN A 65 -36.17 -36.99 10.63
N GLY A 66 -35.92 -35.81 11.21
CA GLY A 66 -34.63 -35.46 11.79
C GLY A 66 -33.67 -34.80 10.82
N SER A 67 -33.00 -33.74 11.28
CA SER A 67 -31.94 -33.06 10.55
C SER A 67 -30.58 -33.49 11.08
N VAL A 68 -29.70 -33.90 10.16
CA VAL A 68 -28.31 -34.22 10.49
C VAL A 68 -27.60 -33.06 11.18
N ARG A 69 -27.95 -31.82 10.80
CA ARG A 69 -27.36 -30.60 11.38
C ARG A 69 -27.67 -30.48 12.87
N THR A 70 -28.85 -30.89 13.33
CA THR A 70 -29.33 -30.66 14.70
C THR A 70 -29.23 -31.90 15.57
N ALA A 71 -29.38 -33.09 15.00
CA ALA A 71 -29.30 -34.35 15.75
C ALA A 71 -27.87 -34.71 16.17
N ILE A 72 -26.85 -34.09 15.59
CA ILE A 72 -25.44 -34.36 15.89
C ILE A 72 -24.77 -33.08 16.42
N PRO A 73 -24.54 -32.98 17.75
CA PRO A 73 -24.12 -31.74 18.39
C PRO A 73 -22.83 -31.12 17.82
N TRP A 74 -21.83 -31.94 17.50
CA TRP A 74 -20.58 -31.44 16.93
C TRP A 74 -20.77 -30.90 15.50
N MET A 75 -21.72 -31.42 14.73
CA MET A 75 -22.05 -30.87 13.42
C MET A 75 -22.77 -29.53 13.56
N GLN A 76 -23.71 -29.42 14.50
CA GLN A 76 -24.39 -28.16 14.78
C GLN A 76 -23.38 -27.04 15.05
N GLN A 77 -22.45 -27.29 15.98
CA GLN A 77 -21.40 -26.32 16.34
C GLN A 77 -20.57 -25.89 15.13
N LEU A 78 -20.19 -26.82 14.24
CA LEU A 78 -19.42 -26.50 13.05
C LEU A 78 -20.25 -25.72 12.01
N TYR A 79 -21.56 -25.99 11.88
CA TYR A 79 -22.44 -25.16 11.04
C TYR A 79 -22.56 -23.74 11.58
N ASP A 80 -22.64 -23.58 12.90
CA ASP A 80 -22.73 -22.27 13.55
C ASP A 80 -21.42 -21.48 13.42
N ILE A 81 -20.27 -22.17 13.49
CA ILE A 81 -18.97 -21.60 13.13
C ILE A 81 -18.96 -21.16 11.67
N ALA A 82 -19.49 -21.97 10.74
CA ALA A 82 -19.55 -21.58 9.33
C ALA A 82 -20.43 -20.34 9.10
N GLU A 83 -21.51 -20.17 9.85
CA GLU A 83 -22.33 -18.95 9.82
C GLU A 83 -21.59 -17.74 10.35
N THR A 84 -20.86 -17.89 11.45
CA THR A 84 -20.03 -16.83 12.03
C THR A 84 -18.93 -16.40 11.06
N LEU A 85 -18.29 -17.38 10.42
CA LEU A 85 -17.26 -17.15 9.42
C LEU A 85 -17.83 -16.42 8.20
N ALA A 86 -19.03 -16.76 7.75
CA ALA A 86 -19.69 -16.06 6.64
C ALA A 86 -19.95 -14.58 6.96
N LYS A 87 -20.34 -14.26 8.21
CA LYS A 87 -20.50 -12.86 8.66
C LYS A 87 -19.16 -12.12 8.63
N HIS A 88 -18.11 -12.75 9.14
CA HIS A 88 -16.77 -12.19 9.14
C HIS A 88 -16.23 -11.94 7.72
N GLU A 89 -16.36 -12.91 6.82
CA GLU A 89 -15.94 -12.80 5.41
C GLU A 89 -16.63 -11.63 4.69
N LYS A 90 -17.94 -11.44 4.94
CA LYS A 90 -18.69 -10.28 4.42
C LYS A 90 -18.16 -8.97 4.98
N ALA A 91 -17.95 -8.88 6.30
CA ALA A 91 -17.42 -7.68 6.95
C ALA A 91 -16.01 -7.33 6.42
N ALA A 92 -15.12 -8.31 6.29
CA ALA A 92 -13.78 -8.13 5.74
C ALA A 92 -13.82 -7.64 4.28
N THR A 93 -14.76 -8.15 3.48
CA THR A 93 -14.95 -7.69 2.10
C THR A 93 -15.41 -6.23 2.04
N LEU A 94 -16.35 -5.85 2.90
CA LEU A 94 -16.81 -4.45 3.00
C LEU A 94 -15.68 -3.52 3.45
N TRP A 95 -14.91 -3.95 4.46
CA TRP A 95 -13.78 -3.19 4.96
C TRP A 95 -12.72 -2.96 3.87
N LYS A 96 -12.33 -4.01 3.13
CA LYS A 96 -11.42 -3.88 1.98
C LYS A 96 -11.95 -2.91 0.92
N LYS A 97 -13.24 -2.95 0.60
CA LYS A 97 -13.87 -2.00 -0.34
C LYS A 97 -13.77 -0.56 0.16
N ALA A 98 -14.06 -0.33 1.45
CA ALA A 98 -13.95 0.99 2.06
C ALA A 98 -12.50 1.49 2.04
N GLN A 99 -11.54 0.64 2.39
CA GLN A 99 -10.11 0.95 2.34
C GLN A 99 -9.67 1.35 0.93
N HIS A 100 -10.08 0.59 -0.10
CA HIS A 100 -9.81 0.95 -1.50
C HIS A 100 -10.44 2.29 -1.90
N ALA A 101 -11.67 2.57 -1.46
CA ALA A 101 -12.33 3.85 -1.75
C ALA A 101 -11.62 5.03 -1.09
N ILE A 102 -11.18 4.88 0.17
CA ILE A 102 -10.40 5.90 0.88
C ILE A 102 -9.07 6.12 0.17
N ALA A 103 -8.32 5.06 -0.14
CA ALA A 103 -7.04 5.15 -0.84
C ALA A 103 -7.17 5.85 -2.21
N SER A 104 -8.23 5.56 -2.97
CA SER A 104 -8.50 6.22 -4.26
C SER A 104 -8.83 7.71 -4.11
N LYS A 105 -9.55 8.10 -3.06
CA LYS A 105 -9.82 9.53 -2.78
C LYS A 105 -8.56 10.25 -2.34
N CYS A 106 -7.75 9.64 -1.47
CA CYS A 106 -6.47 10.21 -1.03
C CYS A 106 -5.52 10.44 -2.21
N SER A 107 -5.38 9.46 -3.12
CA SER A 107 -4.53 9.63 -4.32
C SER A 107 -5.04 10.72 -5.27
N THR A 108 -6.35 10.91 -5.35
CA THR A 108 -6.96 12.00 -6.14
C THR A 108 -6.62 13.37 -5.56
N VAL A 109 -6.76 13.55 -4.24
CA VAL A 109 -6.40 14.80 -3.56
C VAL A 109 -4.91 15.09 -3.69
N GLN A 110 -4.07 14.06 -3.53
CA GLN A 110 -2.62 14.19 -3.72
C GLN A 110 -2.26 14.68 -5.13
N ARG A 111 -2.92 14.14 -6.17
CA ARG A 111 -2.72 14.59 -7.54
C ARG A 111 -3.14 16.04 -7.76
N ILE A 112 -4.22 16.51 -7.13
CA ILE A 112 -4.68 17.90 -7.26
C ILE A 112 -3.74 18.86 -6.53
N LEU A 113 -3.33 18.52 -5.31
CA LEU A 113 -2.43 19.36 -4.50
C LEU A 113 -1.03 19.50 -5.10
N TYR A 114 -0.58 18.49 -5.84
CA TYR A 114 0.72 18.47 -6.50
C TYR A 114 0.61 18.56 -8.02
N ALA A 115 -0.56 18.95 -8.54
CA ALA A 115 -0.65 19.42 -9.90
C ALA A 115 0.19 20.70 -9.96
N GLU A 116 1.32 20.65 -10.67
CA GLU A 116 2.05 21.87 -11.00
C GLU A 116 1.07 22.79 -11.75
N PRO A 117 1.02 24.09 -11.42
CA PRO A 117 0.27 25.03 -12.25
C PRO A 117 0.80 24.88 -13.66
N ILE A 118 -0.09 24.56 -14.61
CA ILE A 118 0.23 24.68 -16.03
C ILE A 118 0.64 26.14 -16.19
N PRO A 119 1.88 26.45 -16.59
CA PRO A 119 2.20 27.83 -16.95
C PRO A 119 1.21 28.21 -18.05
N GLU A 120 0.40 29.24 -17.79
CA GLU A 120 -0.41 29.84 -18.84
C GLU A 120 0.50 30.04 -20.05
N PRO A 121 0.08 29.64 -21.26
CA PRO A 121 0.88 29.89 -22.45
C PRO A 121 0.93 31.40 -22.65
N GLU A 122 1.91 32.06 -22.04
CA GLU A 122 2.32 33.39 -22.43
C GLU A 122 2.68 33.29 -23.91
N GLY A 123 1.89 34.00 -24.70
CA GLY A 123 1.93 33.93 -26.15
C GLY A 123 3.35 34.13 -26.67
N THR A 124 3.71 33.24 -27.60
CA THR A 124 4.51 33.58 -28.78
C THR A 124 5.87 34.23 -28.50
N THR A 125 6.94 33.45 -28.57
CA THR A 125 7.82 33.46 -29.76
C THR A 125 8.92 32.41 -29.64
N VAL A 126 9.02 31.63 -30.72
CA VAL A 126 10.06 30.64 -30.95
C VAL A 126 11.36 31.37 -31.31
N LYS A 127 12.46 31.08 -30.60
CA LYS A 127 13.81 31.09 -31.20
C LYS A 127 14.82 30.36 -30.32
N GLY A 128 15.44 29.33 -30.90
CA GLY A 128 16.82 28.94 -30.62
C GLY A 128 17.02 27.84 -29.58
N MET A 129 17.10 26.60 -30.05
CA MET A 129 17.77 25.50 -29.38
C MET A 129 19.26 25.58 -29.72
N GLU A 130 20.12 25.82 -28.73
CA GLU A 130 21.59 25.66 -28.70
C GLU A 130 22.05 26.26 -27.34
N ASP A 131 22.91 25.69 -26.52
CA ASP A 131 23.56 24.39 -26.51
C ASP A 131 24.05 24.18 -25.06
N LYS A 132 24.35 22.94 -24.72
CA LYS A 132 24.93 22.56 -23.43
C LYS A 132 26.28 23.26 -23.23
N ASN A 133 26.66 23.42 -21.96
CA ASN A 133 28.02 23.68 -21.47
C ASN A 133 28.41 25.15 -21.20
N LYS A 134 28.00 25.68 -20.04
CA LYS A 134 28.76 26.69 -19.29
C LYS A 134 28.77 26.35 -17.80
N GLU A 135 29.30 25.17 -17.50
CA GLU A 135 29.92 24.88 -16.21
C GLU A 135 31.43 24.83 -16.43
N VAL A 136 32.03 25.95 -16.83
CA VAL A 136 33.48 26.19 -16.69
C VAL A 136 33.69 27.68 -16.46
N ASN A 137 34.47 27.95 -15.42
CA ASN A 137 35.16 29.18 -15.09
C ASN A 137 34.47 30.29 -14.29
N ARG A 138 34.25 29.99 -13.01
CA ARG A 138 34.13 31.00 -11.95
C ARG A 138 35.49 31.39 -11.36
N ASP A 139 36.45 30.47 -11.28
CA ASP A 139 37.78 30.75 -10.71
C ASP A 139 38.62 31.68 -11.61
N GLN A 140 38.53 31.55 -12.94
CA GLN A 140 39.22 32.47 -13.87
C GLN A 140 38.61 33.86 -13.91
N LYS A 141 37.30 34.01 -13.66
CA LYS A 141 36.63 35.34 -13.64
C LYS A 141 36.91 36.13 -12.36
N GLU A 142 37.13 35.43 -11.24
CA GLU A 142 37.54 36.06 -9.98
C GLU A 142 39.00 36.54 -10.09
N LEU A 143 39.90 35.72 -10.66
CA LEU A 143 41.27 36.11 -11.00
C LEU A 143 41.35 37.26 -12.03
N GLU A 144 40.44 37.29 -13.02
CA GLU A 144 40.37 38.37 -14.01
C GLU A 144 39.96 39.71 -13.41
N CYS A 145 39.06 39.76 -12.42
CA CYS A 145 38.74 41.01 -11.71
C CYS A 145 39.90 41.43 -10.77
N GLU A 146 40.57 40.48 -10.09
CA GLU A 146 41.69 40.76 -9.18
C GLU A 146 42.97 41.24 -9.89
N ALA A 147 43.16 40.85 -11.15
CA ALA A 147 44.31 41.28 -11.97
C ALA A 147 44.19 42.73 -12.50
N ILE A 148 43.00 43.34 -12.47
CA ILE A 148 42.79 44.71 -12.94
C ILE A 148 43.32 45.68 -11.90
N GLN A 149 44.46 46.32 -12.19
CA GLN A 149 45.09 47.29 -11.28
C GLN A 149 44.72 48.75 -11.56
N LYS A 150 43.87 49.01 -12.57
CA LYS A 150 43.46 50.35 -12.96
C LYS A 150 41.94 50.55 -12.88
N PRO A 151 41.45 51.63 -12.24
CA PRO A 151 40.03 51.87 -12.05
C PRO A 151 39.28 52.14 -13.37
N ALA A 152 39.93 52.71 -14.38
CA ALA A 152 39.31 52.99 -15.68
C ALA A 152 38.96 51.70 -16.46
N GLU A 153 39.78 50.66 -16.35
CA GLU A 153 39.58 49.35 -16.99
C GLU A 153 38.56 48.49 -16.23
N CYS A 154 38.40 48.71 -14.93
CA CYS A 154 37.35 48.06 -14.14
C CYS A 154 35.97 48.65 -14.44
N LYS A 155 35.87 49.97 -14.63
CA LYS A 155 34.59 50.68 -14.92
C LYS A 155 34.02 50.34 -16.31
N SER A 156 34.82 49.84 -17.25
CA SER A 156 34.37 49.39 -18.57
C SER A 156 33.92 47.93 -18.60
N ASN A 157 34.15 47.17 -17.53
CA ASN A 157 33.74 45.78 -17.42
C ASN A 157 32.36 45.69 -16.73
N GLU A 158 31.36 45.18 -17.44
CA GLU A 158 29.98 45.06 -16.93
C GLU A 158 29.80 44.05 -15.78
N THR A 159 30.87 43.32 -15.40
CA THR A 159 30.82 42.24 -14.40
C THR A 159 31.61 42.49 -13.11
N CYS A 160 32.58 43.42 -13.09
CA CYS A 160 33.38 43.74 -11.90
C CYS A 160 33.03 45.16 -11.39
N LYS A 161 33.10 45.41 -10.07
CA LYS A 161 32.93 46.75 -9.49
C LYS A 161 34.13 47.15 -8.64
N TRP A 162 34.68 48.32 -8.93
CA TRP A 162 35.77 48.92 -8.16
C TRP A 162 35.25 49.48 -6.84
N GLU A 163 35.86 49.10 -5.71
CA GLU A 163 35.63 49.71 -4.40
C GLU A 163 36.97 50.22 -3.85
N GLY A 164 37.27 51.52 -4.08
CA GLY A 164 38.45 52.23 -3.58
C GLY A 164 38.64 53.60 -4.22
N ASP A 165 39.27 54.56 -3.51
CA ASP A 165 39.64 55.88 -4.05
C ASP A 165 40.88 55.79 -4.94
N GLU A 166 40.97 56.66 -5.96
CA GLU A 166 41.88 56.55 -7.12
C GLU A 166 43.40 56.65 -6.82
N THR A 167 43.82 56.58 -5.55
CA THR A 167 45.23 56.70 -5.15
C THR A 167 45.72 55.65 -4.14
N ASP A 168 44.95 54.61 -3.80
CA ASP A 168 45.49 53.53 -2.96
C ASP A 168 45.01 52.14 -3.40
N GLY A 169 45.95 51.19 -3.36
CA GLY A 169 45.86 49.92 -4.10
C GLY A 169 44.95 48.87 -3.46
N LYS A 170 44.11 48.27 -4.33
CA LYS A 170 43.37 46.98 -4.23
C LYS A 170 41.95 47.03 -3.62
N ASN A 171 40.93 46.89 -4.48
CA ASN A 171 40.14 45.65 -4.62
C ASN A 171 38.96 45.86 -5.61
N ALA A 172 39.02 45.24 -6.78
CA ALA A 172 37.85 45.07 -7.64
C ALA A 172 37.12 43.79 -7.21
N ASN A 173 35.88 43.91 -6.74
CA ASN A 173 35.07 42.77 -6.29
C ASN A 173 33.87 42.54 -7.21
N LEU A 174 33.40 41.30 -7.29
CA LEU A 174 32.26 40.91 -8.14
C LEU A 174 30.96 41.57 -7.62
N MET A 175 30.10 42.04 -8.53
CA MET A 175 28.88 42.80 -8.17
C MET A 175 27.92 42.06 -7.21
N LYS A 176 27.42 42.77 -6.18
CA LYS A 176 26.42 42.33 -5.18
C LYS A 176 25.10 41.78 -5.77
N GLN A 177 24.79 42.06 -7.04
CA GLN A 177 23.62 41.50 -7.74
C GLN A 177 23.70 39.98 -7.91
N MET A 178 24.89 39.43 -8.14
CA MET A 178 25.06 37.97 -8.23
C MET A 178 24.89 37.29 -6.86
N GLN A 179 25.24 37.98 -5.76
CA GLN A 179 25.00 37.49 -4.39
C GLN A 179 23.50 37.46 -4.05
N LYS A 180 22.73 38.49 -4.41
CA LYS A 180 21.26 38.50 -4.24
C LYS A 180 20.57 37.40 -5.07
N ASN A 181 21.03 37.16 -6.30
CA ASN A 181 20.52 36.05 -7.12
C ASN A 181 20.87 34.67 -6.51
N ARG A 182 22.00 34.56 -5.80
CA ARG A 182 22.40 33.37 -5.05
C ARG A 182 21.49 33.11 -3.85
N GLU A 183 21.15 34.15 -3.08
CA GLU A 183 20.20 34.07 -1.97
C GLU A 183 18.81 33.69 -2.46
N HIS A 184 18.33 34.31 -3.56
CA HIS A 184 17.03 33.98 -4.13
C HIS A 184 16.97 32.54 -4.65
N LYS A 185 18.04 32.05 -5.30
CA LYS A 185 18.14 30.66 -5.78
C LYS A 185 18.23 29.66 -4.63
N GLN A 186 19.01 29.95 -3.58
CA GLN A 186 19.09 29.10 -2.39
C GLN A 186 17.77 29.06 -1.61
N ASN A 187 17.07 30.20 -1.51
CA ASN A 187 15.77 30.25 -0.84
C ASN A 187 14.72 29.45 -1.64
N LYS A 188 14.75 29.54 -2.97
CA LYS A 188 13.89 28.71 -3.85
C LYS A 188 14.17 27.22 -3.70
N THR A 189 15.44 26.80 -3.62
CA THR A 189 15.80 25.39 -3.38
C THR A 189 15.35 24.90 -2.01
N LYS A 190 15.49 25.71 -0.95
CA LYS A 190 15.00 25.36 0.40
C LYS A 190 13.48 25.25 0.45
N ILE A 191 12.76 26.11 -0.26
CA ILE A 191 11.29 26.03 -0.37
C ILE A 191 10.87 24.74 -1.07
N LEU A 192 11.54 24.35 -2.17
CA LEU A 192 11.28 23.07 -2.84
C LEU A 192 11.57 21.87 -1.94
N GLN A 193 12.72 21.84 -1.24
CA GLN A 193 13.07 20.74 -0.32
C GLN A 193 12.07 20.61 0.84
N ASN A 194 11.59 21.73 1.38
CA ASN A 194 10.57 21.75 2.42
C ASN A 194 9.20 21.30 1.90
N ALA A 195 8.86 21.62 0.64
CA ALA A 195 7.67 21.11 -0.02
C ALA A 195 7.75 19.58 -0.15
N THR A 196 8.84 19.04 -0.69
CA THR A 196 9.08 17.58 -0.83
C THR A 196 8.98 16.84 0.51
N THR A 197 9.52 17.42 1.59
CA THR A 197 9.46 16.84 2.94
C THR A 197 8.02 16.78 3.48
N ARG A 198 7.19 17.79 3.17
CA ARG A 198 5.76 17.77 3.51
C ARG A 198 4.97 16.76 2.67
N GLN A 199 5.34 16.54 1.41
CA GLN A 199 4.73 15.49 0.59
C GLN A 199 5.00 14.09 1.17
N HIS A 200 6.23 13.85 1.62
CA HIS A 200 6.61 12.56 2.22
C HIS A 200 5.87 12.28 3.53
N LYS A 201 5.74 13.28 4.41
CA LYS A 201 4.97 13.16 5.67
C LYS A 201 3.47 12.98 5.45
N ASN A 202 2.89 13.61 4.44
CA ASN A 202 1.47 13.45 4.12
C ASN A 202 1.18 12.07 3.48
N ALA A 203 2.13 11.52 2.71
CA ALA A 203 2.05 10.15 2.21
C ALA A 203 2.12 9.12 3.36
N GLU A 204 2.97 9.36 4.37
CA GLU A 204 3.04 8.54 5.59
C GLU A 204 1.75 8.61 6.43
N MET A 205 1.10 9.77 6.57
CA MET A 205 -0.21 9.87 7.23
C MET A 205 -1.34 9.11 6.51
N CYS A 206 -1.22 8.88 5.20
CA CYS A 206 -2.19 8.08 4.45
C CYS A 206 -1.90 6.56 4.52
N GLN A 207 -0.73 6.17 5.02
CA GLN A 207 -0.28 4.78 5.13
C GLN A 207 -0.11 4.31 6.59
N GLY A 208 -0.03 5.23 7.55
CA GLY A 208 0.16 4.97 8.97
C GLY A 208 -1.13 5.14 9.75
N GLN A 209 -1.49 4.07 10.47
CA GLN A 209 -2.74 3.84 11.22
C GLN A 209 -3.90 3.46 10.31
N PHE A 210 -4.19 2.15 10.20
CA PHE A 210 -5.51 1.49 10.35
C PHE A 210 -5.39 0.03 9.90
#